data_AF-A0A4Q6E9K8-F1
#
_entry.id   AF-A0A4Q6E9K8-F1
#
_cell.length_a   1.000
_cell.length_b   1.000
_cell.length_c   1.000
_cell.angle_alpha   90.00
_cell.angle_beta   90.00
_cell.angle_gamma   90.00
#
_symmetry.space_group_name_H-M   'P 1'
#
loop_
_entity.id
_entity.type
_entity.pdbx_description
1 polymer ?
#
loop_
_entity_poly.entity_id
_entity_poly.type
_entity_poly.pdbx_seq_one_letter_code
_entity_poly.pdbx_strand_id
1 'polypeptide(L)'
;ASGAGTPAAGLSPIERLKAMAADAAPATTSVKNYQIARSHDTDPEMEDRIKNTKEVTGAFLRSVREYKRVSQDEIINILKISRNYLTALEEDDVKKLPANVFVRGFVIQYAKALRMEHEKTANAYMDFLRAKRPS
;
A
#
# COMPACT_ATOMS: atom_id res chain seq x y z
N ALA A 1 -11.22 24.04 67.07
CA ALA A 1 -10.81 24.81 65.88
C ALA A 1 -10.71 23.83 64.72
N SER A 2 -11.37 24.17 63.59
CA SER A 2 -11.08 23.74 62.20
C SER A 2 -10.94 22.24 61.90
N GLY A 3 -11.60 21.57 60.94
CA GLY A 3 -12.49 21.87 59.81
C GLY A 3 -12.65 20.53 59.05
N ALA A 4 -13.87 20.13 58.67
CA ALA A 4 -14.36 19.98 57.28
C ALA A 4 -13.30 19.56 56.23
N GLY A 5 -13.48 18.59 55.33
CA GLY A 5 -14.62 17.75 54.94
C GLY A 5 -14.24 16.88 53.71
N THR A 6 -14.87 15.70 53.61
CA THR A 6 -15.46 15.00 52.44
C THR A 6 -14.71 14.91 51.08
N PRO A 7 -14.78 13.76 50.35
CA PRO A 7 -13.89 13.42 49.24
C PRO A 7 -14.40 13.95 47.88
N ALA A 8 -13.48 14.31 46.98
CA ALA A 8 -13.83 14.74 45.63
C ALA A 8 -13.76 13.57 44.63
N ALA A 9 -14.95 13.22 44.13
CA ALA A 9 -15.18 12.49 42.87
C ALA A 9 -14.38 13.13 41.72
N GLY A 10 -13.82 12.39 40.77
CA GLY A 10 -14.58 11.65 39.75
C GLY A 10 -14.46 12.41 38.42
N LEU A 11 -13.39 12.14 37.67
CA LEU A 11 -13.17 12.74 36.34
C LEU A 11 -14.39 12.50 35.45
N SER A 12 -14.83 13.57 34.78
CA SER A 12 -15.97 13.54 33.87
C SER A 12 -15.73 12.60 32.68
N PRO A 13 -16.77 12.05 32.03
CA PRO A 13 -16.60 11.23 30.83
C PRO A 13 -15.79 11.91 29.72
N ILE A 14 -15.86 13.24 29.62
CA ILE A 14 -15.09 14.05 28.65
C ILE A 14 -13.60 14.09 29.03
N GLU A 15 -13.26 14.23 30.30
CA GLU A 15 -11.86 14.23 30.76
C GLU A 15 -11.23 12.83 30.66
N ARG A 16 -12.02 11.77 30.84
CA ARG A 16 -11.58 10.38 30.59
C ARG A 16 -11.28 10.15 29.12
N LEU A 17 -12.12 10.66 28.21
CA LEU A 17 -11.88 10.64 26.76
C LEU A 17 -10.61 11.44 26.39
N LYS A 18 -10.39 12.58 27.02
CA LYS A 18 -9.21 13.42 26.79
C LYS A 18 -7.91 12.76 27.28
N ALA A 19 -7.96 11.99 28.37
CA ALA A 19 -6.82 11.23 28.89
C ALA A 19 -6.52 9.97 28.06
N MET A 20 -7.53 9.32 27.48
CA MET A 20 -7.35 8.15 26.59
C MET A 20 -6.80 8.54 25.21
N ALA A 21 -6.96 9.79 24.78
CA ALA A 21 -6.44 10.29 23.51
C ALA A 21 -4.91 10.57 23.52
N ALA A 22 -4.25 10.49 24.67
CA ALA A 22 -2.82 10.80 24.80
C ALA A 22 -1.88 9.62 24.47
N ASP A 23 -2.38 8.38 24.38
CA ASP A 23 -1.56 7.18 24.12
C ASP A 23 -2.10 6.32 22.95
N ALA A 24 -3.23 6.69 22.34
CA ALA A 24 -3.74 6.04 21.14
C ALA A 24 -3.13 6.67 19.89
N ALA A 25 -2.23 5.95 19.21
CA ALA A 25 -1.81 6.27 17.85
C ALA A 25 -3.04 6.47 16.95
N PRO A 26 -3.10 7.50 16.10
CA PRO A 26 -4.33 7.85 15.40
C PRO A 26 -4.66 6.82 14.31
N ALA A 27 -5.62 5.95 14.62
CA ALA A 27 -6.45 5.32 13.60
C ALA A 27 -7.38 6.40 13.02
N THR A 28 -6.91 7.11 11.99
CA THR A 28 -7.72 8.05 11.22
C THR A 28 -7.61 7.75 9.73
N THR A 29 -8.69 7.19 9.18
CA THR A 29 -9.07 7.37 7.79
C THR A 29 -9.13 8.86 7.47
N SER A 30 -8.25 9.35 6.60
CA SER A 30 -8.44 10.62 5.91
C SER A 30 -7.76 10.60 4.54
N VAL A 31 -8.57 10.89 3.53
CA VAL A 31 -8.22 10.92 2.12
C VAL A 31 -7.27 12.09 1.85
N LYS A 32 -6.29 11.86 0.95
CA LYS A 32 -5.30 12.81 0.39
C LYS A 32 -4.03 12.98 1.20
N ASN A 33 -3.01 12.18 0.85
CA ASN A 33 -1.68 12.65 0.48
C ASN A 33 -0.80 11.45 0.13
N TYR A 34 -0.51 11.24 -1.17
CA TYR A 34 0.59 10.38 -1.63
C TYR A 34 1.94 11.05 -1.31
N GLN A 35 2.13 11.41 -0.04
CA GLN A 35 3.41 11.81 0.51
C GLN A 35 4.24 10.54 0.64
N ILE A 36 4.70 10.05 -0.52
CA ILE A 36 5.83 9.13 -0.61
C ILE A 36 6.91 9.71 0.29
N ALA A 37 7.18 8.98 1.37
CA ALA A 37 7.97 9.43 2.47
C ALA A 37 9.39 9.80 2.02
N ARG A 38 9.80 11.03 2.37
CA ARG A 38 11.16 11.51 2.65
C ARG A 38 12.22 11.35 1.54
N SER A 39 12.62 12.50 1.01
CA SER A 39 13.61 12.77 -0.03
C SER A 39 15.08 12.37 0.25
N HIS A 40 15.36 11.43 1.16
CA HIS A 40 16.75 11.09 1.54
C HIS A 40 17.08 9.58 1.65
N ASP A 41 16.13 8.67 1.38
CA ASP A 41 16.36 7.20 1.37
C ASP A 41 16.28 6.60 -0.06
N THR A 42 16.70 7.35 -1.09
CA THR A 42 16.68 6.82 -2.46
C THR A 42 17.87 5.92 -2.68
N ASP A 43 17.63 4.67 -3.06
CA ASP A 43 18.65 3.73 -3.50
C ASP A 43 18.83 3.87 -5.03
N PRO A 44 19.96 4.42 -5.51
CA PRO A 44 20.19 4.62 -6.93
C PRO A 44 20.14 3.32 -7.74
N GLU A 45 20.61 2.21 -7.17
CA GLU A 45 20.59 0.91 -7.85
C GLU A 45 19.15 0.45 -8.09
N MET A 46 18.28 0.68 -7.11
CA MET A 46 16.87 0.32 -7.26
C MET A 46 16.14 1.24 -8.23
N GLU A 47 16.38 2.55 -8.20
CA GLU A 47 15.77 3.47 -9.16
C GLU A 47 16.23 3.18 -10.59
N ASP A 48 17.51 2.85 -10.79
CA ASP A 48 18.03 2.43 -12.10
C ASP A 48 17.39 1.12 -12.56
N ARG A 49 17.21 0.15 -11.66
CA ARG A 49 16.48 -1.08 -11.96
C ARG A 49 15.02 -0.79 -12.33
N ILE A 50 14.33 0.08 -11.61
CA ILE A 50 12.94 0.49 -11.92
C ILE A 50 12.85 1.11 -13.31
N LYS A 51 13.79 2.00 -13.65
CA LYS A 51 13.81 2.72 -14.93
C LYS A 51 14.15 1.79 -16.10
N ASN A 52 15.13 0.91 -15.92
CA ASN A 52 15.72 0.12 -16.99
C ASN A 52 15.18 -1.29 -17.12
N THR A 53 14.37 -1.79 -16.16
CA THR A 53 13.82 -3.14 -16.28
C THR A 53 13.02 -3.31 -17.58
N LYS A 54 13.18 -4.47 -18.22
CA LYS A 54 12.43 -4.88 -19.42
C LYS A 54 11.42 -5.98 -19.09
N GLU A 55 11.68 -6.73 -18.03
CA GLU A 55 10.83 -7.80 -17.55
C GLU A 55 10.16 -7.36 -16.25
N VAL A 56 8.85 -7.58 -16.17
CA VAL A 56 8.04 -7.21 -15.01
C VAL A 56 7.28 -8.45 -14.56
N THR A 57 7.56 -8.85 -13.32
CA THR A 57 6.89 -9.96 -12.63
C THR A 57 6.18 -9.44 -11.38
N GLY A 58 5.35 -10.26 -10.77
CA GLY A 58 4.72 -10.00 -9.49
C GLY A 58 5.75 -9.71 -8.40
N ALA A 59 6.80 -10.53 -8.34
CA ALA A 59 7.90 -10.34 -7.41
C ALA A 59 8.61 -8.99 -7.61
N PHE A 60 8.77 -8.54 -8.86
CA PHE A 60 9.33 -7.22 -9.12
C PHE A 60 8.40 -6.10 -8.64
N LEU A 61 7.10 -6.16 -8.95
CA LEU A 61 6.11 -5.18 -8.47
C LEU A 61 6.13 -5.08 -6.94
N ARG A 62 6.17 -6.22 -6.26
CA ARG A 62 6.30 -6.31 -4.79
C ARG A 62 7.58 -5.64 -4.29
N SER A 63 8.72 -5.91 -4.90
CA SER A 63 10.00 -5.31 -4.49
C SER A 63 9.98 -3.78 -4.58
N VAL A 64 9.39 -3.23 -5.65
CA VAL A 64 9.25 -1.78 -5.81
C VAL A 64 8.26 -1.21 -4.79
N ARG A 65 7.17 -1.91 -4.49
CA ARG A 65 6.21 -1.52 -3.46
C ARG A 65 6.88 -1.41 -2.09
N GLU A 66 7.62 -2.43 -1.69
CA GLU A 66 8.30 -2.49 -0.40
C GLU A 66 9.36 -1.40 -0.27
N TYR A 67 10.15 -1.17 -1.32
CA TYR A 67 11.10 -0.07 -1.38
C TYR A 67 10.46 1.31 -1.27
N LYS A 68 9.35 1.53 -1.96
CA LYS A 68 8.57 2.77 -1.85
C LYS A 68 7.76 2.84 -0.55
N ARG A 69 7.92 1.85 0.35
CA ARG A 69 7.29 1.74 1.66
C ARG A 69 5.76 1.83 1.60
N VAL A 70 5.16 1.29 0.53
CA VAL A 70 3.71 1.24 0.35
C VAL A 70 3.20 -0.10 0.88
N SER A 71 2.19 -0.07 1.74
CA SER A 71 1.59 -1.29 2.28
C SER A 71 0.70 -2.00 1.25
N GLN A 72 0.44 -3.29 1.46
CA GLN A 72 -0.54 -4.02 0.65
C GLN A 72 -1.94 -3.43 0.79
N ASP A 73 -2.32 -2.98 1.99
CA ASP A 73 -3.63 -2.37 2.25
C ASP A 73 -3.80 -1.05 1.48
N GLU A 74 -2.75 -0.25 1.34
CA GLU A 74 -2.78 0.94 0.50
C GLU A 74 -3.01 0.59 -0.98
N ILE A 75 -2.26 -0.38 -1.52
CA ILE A 75 -2.44 -0.83 -2.91
C ILE A 75 -3.86 -1.40 -3.12
N ILE A 76 -4.35 -2.25 -2.21
CA ILE A 76 -5.73 -2.77 -2.23
C ILE A 76 -6.75 -1.63 -2.32
N ASN A 77 -6.57 -0.60 -1.48
CA ASN A 77 -7.47 0.55 -1.43
C ASN A 77 -7.41 1.43 -2.69
N ILE A 78 -6.24 1.54 -3.34
CA ILE A 78 -6.06 2.30 -4.58
C ILE A 78 -6.64 1.53 -5.77
N LEU A 79 -6.31 0.24 -5.90
CA LEU A 79 -6.72 -0.60 -7.01
C LEU A 79 -8.19 -1.05 -6.91
N LYS A 80 -8.79 -0.96 -5.72
CA LYS A 80 -10.15 -1.47 -5.42
C LYS A 80 -10.29 -2.96 -5.73
N ILE A 81 -9.31 -3.75 -5.29
CA ILE A 81 -9.28 -5.21 -5.47
C ILE A 81 -9.25 -5.94 -4.12
N SER A 82 -9.57 -7.23 -4.10
CA SER A 82 -9.41 -8.04 -2.89
C SER A 82 -7.95 -8.31 -2.57
N ARG A 83 -7.64 -8.61 -1.30
CA ARG A 83 -6.31 -9.07 -0.90
C ARG A 83 -5.85 -10.30 -1.69
N ASN A 84 -6.76 -11.23 -1.97
CA ASN A 84 -6.46 -12.43 -2.75
C ASN A 84 -5.93 -12.11 -4.15
N TYR A 85 -6.48 -11.08 -4.82
CA TYR A 85 -5.97 -10.67 -6.13
C TYR A 85 -4.63 -9.94 -6.04
N LEU A 86 -4.42 -9.11 -5.02
CA LEU A 86 -3.11 -8.48 -4.83
C LEU A 86 -2.03 -9.53 -4.55
N THR A 87 -2.31 -10.48 -3.66
CA THR A 87 -1.40 -11.60 -3.36
C THR A 87 -1.12 -12.43 -4.61
N ALA A 88 -2.15 -12.82 -5.36
CA ALA A 88 -1.96 -13.57 -6.60
C ALA A 88 -1.15 -12.80 -7.65
N LEU A 89 -1.28 -11.47 -7.69
CA LEU A 89 -0.49 -10.62 -8.57
C LEU A 89 0.98 -10.58 -8.14
N GLU A 90 1.27 -10.40 -6.85
CA GLU A 90 2.64 -10.32 -6.33
C GLU A 90 3.37 -11.67 -6.30
N GLU A 91 2.64 -12.78 -6.22
CA GLU A 91 3.18 -14.14 -6.19
C GLU A 91 3.20 -14.81 -7.58
N ASP A 92 2.76 -14.09 -8.63
CA ASP A 92 2.57 -14.65 -9.96
C ASP A 92 1.68 -15.92 -9.95
N ASP A 93 0.67 -15.98 -9.07
CA ASP A 93 -0.33 -17.06 -9.05
C ASP A 93 -1.35 -16.84 -10.18
N VAL A 94 -0.88 -17.13 -11.37
CA VAL A 94 -1.61 -16.98 -12.63
C VAL A 94 -2.94 -17.73 -12.64
N LYS A 95 -3.13 -18.78 -11.84
CA LYS A 95 -4.40 -19.52 -11.80
C LYS A 95 -5.50 -18.75 -11.06
N LYS A 96 -5.13 -17.91 -10.10
CA LYS A 96 -6.06 -17.10 -9.30
C LYS A 96 -6.28 -15.70 -9.85
N LEU A 97 -5.48 -15.26 -10.82
CA LEU A 97 -5.67 -13.97 -11.50
C LEU A 97 -6.93 -13.98 -12.39
N PRO A 98 -7.67 -12.85 -12.48
CA PRO A 98 -8.83 -12.74 -13.34
C PRO A 98 -8.43 -12.73 -14.84
N ALA A 99 -9.41 -12.43 -15.70
CA ALA A 99 -9.17 -12.26 -17.14
C ALA A 99 -8.10 -11.19 -17.39
N ASN A 100 -7.28 -11.41 -18.44
CA ASN A 100 -6.11 -10.60 -18.77
C ASN A 100 -6.40 -9.08 -18.87
N VAL A 101 -7.60 -8.70 -19.32
CA VAL A 101 -8.02 -7.29 -19.41
C VAL A 101 -8.07 -6.60 -18.05
N PHE A 102 -8.52 -7.31 -17.01
CA PHE A 102 -8.54 -6.78 -15.63
C PHE A 102 -7.13 -6.73 -15.04
N VAL A 103 -6.33 -7.78 -15.28
CA VAL A 103 -4.94 -7.83 -14.82
C VAL A 103 -4.13 -6.65 -15.39
N ARG A 104 -4.29 -6.34 -16.68
CA ARG A 104 -3.65 -5.16 -17.28
C ARG A 104 -4.05 -3.88 -16.56
N GLY A 105 -5.34 -3.71 -16.27
CA GLY A 105 -5.85 -2.57 -15.50
C GLY A 105 -5.24 -2.47 -14.10
N PHE A 106 -5.10 -3.60 -13.40
CA PHE A 106 -4.46 -3.65 -12.08
C PHE A 106 -3.01 -3.21 -12.14
N VAL A 107 -2.22 -3.73 -13.09
CA VAL A 107 -0.81 -3.39 -13.23
C VAL A 107 -0.60 -1.91 -13.60
N ILE A 108 -1.46 -1.33 -14.44
CA ILE A 108 -1.41 0.11 -14.74
C ILE A 108 -1.61 0.94 -13.48
N GLN A 109 -2.64 0.63 -12.70
CA GLN A 109 -2.93 1.41 -11.48
C GLN A 109 -1.88 1.18 -10.40
N TYR A 110 -1.34 -0.02 -10.29
CA TYR A 110 -0.23 -0.33 -9.41
C TYR A 110 1.01 0.50 -9.78
N ALA A 111 1.43 0.47 -11.05
CA ALA A 111 2.57 1.24 -11.53
C ALA A 111 2.39 2.74 -11.29
N LYS A 112 1.18 3.28 -11.50
CA LYS A 112 0.85 4.68 -11.18
C LYS A 112 1.00 4.98 -9.69
N ALA A 113 0.48 4.12 -8.81
CA ALA A 113 0.61 4.26 -7.36
C ALA A 113 2.09 4.28 -6.91
N LEU A 114 2.95 3.53 -7.61
CA LEU A 114 4.38 3.46 -7.36
C LEU A 114 5.21 4.48 -8.15
N ARG A 115 4.59 5.39 -8.93
CA ARG A 115 5.31 6.34 -9.80
C ARG A 115 6.28 5.69 -10.78
N MET A 116 5.92 4.52 -11.31
CA MET A 116 6.62 3.83 -12.39
C MET A 116 6.02 4.23 -13.75
N GLU A 117 6.72 3.95 -14.85
CA GLU A 117 6.17 4.10 -16.20
C GLU A 117 5.12 3.01 -16.45
N HIS A 118 3.85 3.40 -16.45
CA HIS A 118 2.74 2.46 -16.34
C HIS A 118 2.44 1.69 -17.62
N GLU A 119 2.65 2.26 -18.82
CA GLU A 119 2.37 1.54 -20.08
C GLU A 119 3.41 0.45 -20.30
N LYS A 120 4.71 0.76 -20.18
CA LYS A 120 5.81 -0.22 -20.27
C LYS A 120 5.68 -1.29 -19.20
N THR A 121 5.35 -0.91 -17.96
CA THR A 121 5.19 -1.88 -16.87
C THR A 121 4.05 -2.85 -17.15
N ALA A 122 2.89 -2.35 -17.59
CA ALA A 122 1.75 -3.18 -17.94
C ALA A 122 2.06 -4.09 -19.14
N ASN A 123 2.65 -3.54 -20.21
CA ASN A 123 2.98 -4.32 -21.39
C ASN A 123 3.98 -5.45 -21.06
N ALA A 124 5.06 -5.15 -20.35
CA ALA A 124 6.03 -6.15 -19.91
C ALA A 124 5.42 -7.24 -19.02
N TYR A 125 4.54 -6.88 -18.09
CA TYR A 125 3.85 -7.87 -17.26
C TYR A 125 2.88 -8.73 -18.08
N MET A 126 2.17 -8.14 -19.05
CA MET A 126 1.30 -8.91 -19.93
C MET A 126 2.09 -9.85 -20.85
N ASP A 127 3.31 -9.50 -21.24
CA ASP A 127 4.22 -10.37 -21.98
C ASP A 127 4.63 -11.58 -21.15
N PHE A 128 5.04 -11.34 -19.89
CA PHE A 128 5.30 -12.40 -18.91
C PHE A 128 4.07 -13.31 -18.70
N LEU A 129 2.88 -12.73 -18.54
CA LEU A 129 1.65 -13.48 -18.29
C LEU A 129 1.28 -14.40 -19.46
N ARG A 130 1.47 -13.95 -20.70
CA ARG A 130 1.23 -14.79 -21.90
C ARG A 130 2.17 -15.99 -21.95
N ALA A 131 3.44 -15.82 -21.57
CA ALA A 131 4.38 -16.94 -21.50
C ALA A 131 3.97 -17.98 -20.43
N LYS A 132 3.25 -17.56 -19.38
CA LYS A 132 2.74 -18.44 -18.31
C LYS A 132 1.35 -19.03 -18.58
N ARG A 133 0.55 -18.41 -19.47
CA ARG A 133 -0.73 -18.93 -19.99
C ARG A 133 -0.60 -19.25 -21.48
N PRO A 134 0.15 -20.30 -21.88
CA PRO A 134 0.09 -20.76 -23.27
C PRO A 134 -1.36 -21.15 -23.56
N SER A 135 -1.88 -20.66 -24.69
CA SER A 135 -3.28 -20.83 -25.10
C SER A 135 -3.66 -22.29 -25.33
#